data_AF-A0A7C6ZTZ6-F1
#
_entry.id   AF-A0A7C6ZTZ6-F1
#
_cell.length_a   1.000
_cell.length_b   1.000
_cell.length_c   1.000
_cell.angle_alpha   90.00
_cell.angle_beta   90.00
_cell.angle_gamma   90.00
#
_symmetry.space_group_name_H-M   'P 1'
#
loop_
_entity.id
_entity.type
_entity.pdbx_description
1 polymer ?
#
loop_
_entity_poly.entity_id
_entity_poly.type
_entity_poly.pdbx_seq_one_letter_code
_entity_poly.pdbx_strand_id
1 'polypeptide(L)'
;MRLIRWRVQPVWYVVALGVTGVLSLLAMGGYLLTGGANQVGVLLSGQDLLPSLLFQTFFFLITEETAWRGFALPRLQASYSALNASLLLGALWGVWHLPLFLIPDSFQATLPLAGFLLATLAMSIITTWVFNHTHGSVLLVAILHAATDVTIAFTNVMSGAPTLFWIFVGVQCAFAALLVITQGSAHLARNADLNGTVTPTDL
;
A
#
# COMPACT_ATOMS: atom_id res chain seq x y z
N MET A 1 -12.60 -14.89 -11.91
CA MET A 1 -11.14 -14.94 -11.59
C MET A 1 -10.74 -13.64 -10.91
N ARG A 2 -10.20 -13.69 -9.69
CA ARG A 2 -9.81 -12.50 -8.89
C ARG A 2 -8.52 -11.82 -9.41
N LEU A 3 -7.61 -12.59 -10.00
CA LEU A 3 -6.29 -12.11 -10.42
C LEU A 3 -6.35 -10.94 -11.42
N ILE A 4 -7.21 -11.05 -12.43
CA ILE A 4 -7.24 -10.14 -13.59
C ILE A 4 -8.54 -9.33 -13.65
N ARG A 5 -9.18 -9.09 -12.50
CA ARG A 5 -10.47 -8.39 -12.43
C ARG A 5 -10.27 -6.90 -12.70
N TRP A 6 -10.42 -6.49 -13.96
CA TRP A 6 -10.27 -5.10 -14.41
C TRP A 6 -11.59 -4.32 -14.48
N ARG A 7 -12.73 -5.01 -14.52
CA ARG A 7 -14.05 -4.36 -14.53
C ARG A 7 -14.45 -3.95 -13.11
N VAL A 8 -13.92 -2.81 -12.67
CA VAL A 8 -14.21 -2.16 -11.38
C VAL A 8 -14.61 -0.71 -11.61
N GLN A 9 -15.21 -0.06 -10.61
CA GLN A 9 -15.60 1.34 -10.74
C GLN A 9 -14.35 2.24 -10.96
N PRO A 10 -14.38 3.19 -11.91
CA PRO A 10 -13.20 4.00 -12.28
C PRO A 10 -12.55 4.75 -11.11
N VAL A 11 -13.33 5.11 -10.09
CA VAL A 11 -12.83 5.78 -8.88
C VAL A 11 -11.70 4.98 -8.21
N TRP A 12 -11.73 3.65 -8.26
CA TRP A 12 -10.71 2.80 -7.65
C TRP A 12 -9.37 2.80 -8.39
N TYR A 13 -9.37 3.10 -9.69
CA TYR A 13 -8.13 3.36 -10.42
C TYR A 13 -7.51 4.69 -10.01
N VAL A 14 -8.34 5.72 -9.84
CA VAL A 14 -7.89 7.04 -9.36
C VAL A 14 -7.33 6.93 -7.95
N VAL A 15 -8.02 6.20 -7.07
CA VAL A 15 -7.55 5.91 -5.72
C VAL A 15 -6.23 5.13 -5.75
N ALA A 16 -6.15 4.03 -6.52
CA ALA A 16 -4.95 3.21 -6.59
C ALA A 16 -3.72 3.99 -7.10
N LEU A 17 -3.90 4.84 -8.11
CA LEU A 17 -2.82 5.65 -8.67
C LEU A 17 -2.47 6.89 -7.84
N GLY A 18 -3.46 7.45 -7.11
CA GLY A 18 -3.35 8.77 -6.52
C GLY A 18 -3.16 8.80 -5.00
N VAL A 19 -3.59 7.78 -4.26
CA VAL A 19 -3.64 7.84 -2.79
C VAL A 19 -2.27 8.11 -2.18
N THR A 20 -1.23 7.38 -2.59
CA THR A 20 0.13 7.59 -2.08
C THR A 20 0.67 8.96 -2.47
N GLY A 21 0.33 9.45 -3.68
CA GLY A 21 0.69 10.81 -4.11
C GLY A 21 0.14 11.87 -3.16
N VAL A 22 -1.14 11.76 -2.78
CA VAL A 22 -1.76 12.68 -1.80
C VAL A 22 -1.06 12.59 -0.45
N LEU A 23 -0.78 11.38 0.06
CA LEU A 23 -0.09 11.20 1.34
C LEU A 23 1.33 11.79 1.31
N SER A 24 2.08 11.59 0.23
CA SER A 24 3.40 12.19 0.04
C SER A 24 3.34 13.72 0.01
N LEU A 25 2.36 14.30 -0.69
CA LEU A 25 2.19 15.76 -0.73
C LEU A 25 1.84 16.34 0.65
N LEU A 26 0.98 15.67 1.42
CA LEU A 26 0.68 16.07 2.80
C LEU A 26 1.94 16.02 3.69
N ALA A 27 2.74 14.97 3.55
CA ALA A 27 3.98 14.83 4.31
C ALA A 27 5.02 15.90 3.94
N MET A 28 5.20 16.16 2.64
CA MET A 28 6.07 17.23 2.15
C MET A 28 5.58 18.60 2.64
N GLY A 29 4.28 18.87 2.58
CA GLY A 29 3.68 20.10 3.12
C GLY A 29 3.96 20.27 4.62
N GLY A 30 3.77 19.21 5.42
CA GLY A 30 4.12 19.21 6.84
C GLY A 30 5.60 19.47 7.09
N TYR A 31 6.48 18.88 6.28
CA TYR A 31 7.92 19.07 6.40
C TYR A 31 8.35 20.51 6.02
N LEU A 32 7.74 21.10 5.00
CA LEU A 32 7.94 22.52 4.65
C LEU A 32 7.61 23.45 5.82
N LEU A 33 6.54 23.15 6.58
CA LEU A 33 6.16 23.93 7.77
C LEU A 33 7.20 23.86 8.90
N THR A 34 8.03 22.81 8.93
CA THR A 34 9.17 22.70 9.86
C THR A 34 10.43 23.42 9.36
N GLY A 35 10.36 24.15 8.24
CA GLY A 35 11.50 24.78 7.58
C GLY A 35 12.34 23.82 6.73
N GLY A 36 11.85 22.60 6.51
CA GLY A 36 12.50 21.59 5.68
C GLY A 36 12.37 21.91 4.18
N ALA A 37 13.25 21.35 3.37
CA ALA A 37 13.13 21.35 1.92
C ALA A 37 13.40 19.93 1.38
N ASN A 38 12.65 19.52 0.36
CA ASN A 38 12.75 18.19 -0.23
C ASN A 38 13.07 18.29 -1.73
N GLN A 39 13.87 17.36 -2.22
CA GLN A 39 14.15 17.19 -3.64
C GLN A 39 13.32 16.03 -4.17
N VAL A 40 12.71 16.22 -5.34
CA VAL A 40 11.98 15.19 -6.06
C VAL A 40 12.77 14.78 -7.30
N GLY A 41 12.51 13.59 -7.83
CA GLY A 41 13.14 13.10 -9.04
C GLY A 41 14.54 12.49 -8.83
N VAL A 42 15.01 12.39 -7.58
CA VAL A 42 16.38 11.97 -7.26
C VAL A 42 16.59 10.47 -7.48
N LEU A 43 15.69 9.63 -6.94
CA LEU A 43 15.77 8.17 -7.09
C LEU A 43 15.10 7.66 -8.36
N LEU A 44 14.09 8.39 -8.84
CA LEU A 44 13.36 8.07 -10.06
C LEU A 44 13.02 9.36 -10.79
N SER A 45 13.47 9.51 -12.04
CA SER A 45 13.18 10.70 -12.85
C SER A 45 11.72 10.73 -13.31
N GLY A 46 11.22 11.93 -13.61
CA GLY A 46 9.86 12.13 -14.10
C GLY A 46 9.57 11.37 -15.42
N GLN A 47 10.59 11.23 -16.28
CA GLN A 47 10.45 10.50 -17.54
C GLN A 47 10.27 8.97 -17.34
N ASP A 48 10.73 8.46 -16.19
CA ASP A 48 10.73 7.02 -15.89
C ASP A 48 9.49 6.59 -15.08
N LEU A 49 8.63 7.53 -14.67
CA LEU A 49 7.43 7.25 -13.89
C LEU A 49 6.52 6.21 -14.55
N LEU A 50 6.17 6.43 -15.82
CA LEU A 50 5.27 5.53 -16.54
C LEU A 50 5.90 4.16 -16.82
N PRO A 51 7.13 4.04 -17.37
CA PRO A 51 7.73 2.72 -17.58
C PRO A 51 7.94 1.96 -16.27
N SER A 52 8.34 2.62 -15.18
CA SER A 52 8.46 1.98 -13.86
C SER A 52 7.12 1.51 -13.31
N LEU A 53 6.06 2.33 -13.42
CA LEU A 53 4.71 1.95 -12.99
C LEU A 53 4.23 0.69 -13.72
N LEU A 54 4.38 0.64 -15.05
CA LEU A 54 3.95 -0.50 -15.85
C LEU A 54 4.74 -1.77 -15.51
N PHE A 55 6.07 -1.64 -15.42
CA PHE A 55 6.95 -2.76 -15.07
C PHE A 55 6.63 -3.32 -13.69
N GLN A 56 6.54 -2.46 -12.68
CA GLN A 56 6.25 -2.88 -11.31
C GLN A 56 4.84 -3.44 -11.17
N THR A 57 3.85 -2.86 -11.85
CA THR A 57 2.47 -3.40 -11.85
C THR A 57 2.48 -4.85 -12.34
N PHE A 58 3.15 -5.12 -13.46
CA PHE A 58 3.28 -6.48 -13.98
C PHE A 58 4.00 -7.39 -13.00
N PHE A 59 5.14 -6.94 -12.47
CA PHE A 59 5.98 -7.73 -11.57
C PHE A 59 5.26 -8.09 -10.28
N PHE A 60 4.68 -7.11 -9.57
CA PHE A 60 3.93 -7.34 -8.34
C PHE A 60 2.67 -8.18 -8.56
N LEU A 61 2.01 -8.04 -9.72
CA LEU A 61 0.86 -8.86 -10.04
C LEU A 61 1.22 -10.34 -10.09
N ILE A 62 2.33 -10.73 -10.75
CA ILE A 62 2.71 -12.13 -10.90
C ILE A 62 3.49 -12.70 -9.71
N THR A 63 4.00 -11.83 -8.83
CA THR A 63 4.79 -12.21 -7.64
C THR A 63 4.01 -11.97 -6.36
N GLU A 64 4.25 -10.84 -5.70
CA GLU A 64 3.81 -10.54 -4.34
C GLU A 64 2.29 -10.52 -4.21
N GLU A 65 1.58 -9.78 -5.05
CA GLU A 65 0.15 -9.58 -4.85
C GLU A 65 -0.66 -10.83 -5.16
N THR A 66 -0.18 -11.70 -6.05
CA THR A 66 -0.79 -13.03 -6.25
C THR A 66 -0.67 -13.88 -4.97
N ALA A 67 0.47 -13.86 -4.29
CA ALA A 67 0.65 -14.60 -3.04
C ALA A 67 -0.11 -13.95 -1.87
N TRP A 68 0.07 -12.65 -1.65
CA TRP A 68 -0.47 -11.94 -0.49
C TRP A 68 -1.97 -11.70 -0.61
N ARG A 69 -2.45 -11.14 -1.73
CA ARG A 69 -3.87 -10.74 -1.88
C ARG A 69 -4.66 -11.75 -2.71
N GLY A 70 -4.01 -12.45 -3.61
CA GLY A 70 -4.61 -13.56 -4.36
C GLY A 70 -4.82 -14.83 -3.52
N PHE A 71 -3.92 -15.11 -2.58
CA PHE A 71 -3.95 -16.35 -1.79
C PHE A 71 -4.13 -16.15 -0.28
N ALA A 72 -3.25 -15.39 0.39
CA ALA A 72 -3.22 -15.31 1.85
C ALA A 72 -4.37 -14.49 2.45
N LEU A 73 -4.59 -13.26 1.98
CA LEU A 73 -5.57 -12.32 2.51
C LEU A 73 -6.99 -12.90 2.54
N PRO A 74 -7.53 -13.54 1.47
CA PRO A 74 -8.88 -14.10 1.51
C PRO A 74 -9.05 -15.21 2.54
N ARG A 75 -8.00 -16.01 2.79
CA ARG A 75 -8.01 -17.07 3.80
C ARG A 75 -7.97 -16.49 5.21
N LEU A 76 -7.16 -15.45 5.42
CA LEU A 76 -7.14 -14.73 6.68
C LEU A 76 -8.50 -14.06 6.97
N GLN A 77 -9.10 -13.40 5.98
CA GLN A 77 -10.42 -12.77 6.13
C GLN A 77 -11.56 -13.78 6.32
N ALA A 78 -11.36 -15.06 6.01
CA ALA A 78 -12.34 -16.11 6.32
C ALA A 78 -12.39 -16.46 7.82
N SER A 79 -11.33 -16.16 8.58
CA SER A 79 -11.22 -16.49 10.01
C SER A 79 -11.07 -15.27 10.92
N TYR A 80 -10.72 -14.11 10.36
CA TYR A 80 -10.43 -12.88 11.08
C TYR A 80 -11.17 -11.69 10.47
N SER A 81 -11.36 -10.63 11.26
CA SER A 81 -11.79 -9.33 10.74
C SER A 81 -10.80 -8.79 9.70
N ALA A 82 -11.26 -7.95 8.79
CA ALA A 82 -10.40 -7.34 7.77
C ALA A 82 -9.21 -6.59 8.39
N LEU A 83 -9.38 -5.92 9.53
CA LEU A 83 -8.28 -5.30 10.28
C LEU A 83 -7.27 -6.34 10.79
N ASN A 84 -7.72 -7.38 11.48
CA ASN A 84 -6.81 -8.39 12.04
C ASN A 84 -6.09 -9.17 10.94
N ALA A 85 -6.79 -9.49 9.85
CA ALA A 85 -6.20 -10.08 8.66
C ALA A 85 -5.13 -9.16 8.05
N SER A 86 -5.40 -7.86 7.96
CA SER A 86 -4.45 -6.86 7.44
C SER A 86 -3.21 -6.73 8.33
N LEU A 87 -3.39 -6.69 9.65
CA LEU A 87 -2.29 -6.55 10.61
C LEU A 87 -1.38 -7.79 10.60
N LEU A 88 -1.96 -8.99 10.61
CA LEU A 88 -1.20 -10.23 10.52
C LEU A 88 -0.46 -10.32 9.19
N LEU A 89 -1.14 -10.03 8.07
CA LEU A 89 -0.51 -10.04 6.76
C LEU A 89 0.60 -8.98 6.64
N GLY A 90 0.37 -7.78 7.18
CA GLY A 90 1.35 -6.69 7.17
C GLY A 90 2.58 -6.99 8.01
N ALA A 91 2.42 -7.71 9.13
CA ALA A 91 3.54 -8.19 9.93
C ALA A 91 4.35 -9.26 9.18
N LEU A 92 3.68 -10.25 8.59
CA LEU A 92 4.33 -11.28 7.77
C LEU A 92 5.06 -10.67 6.57
N TRP A 93 4.44 -9.69 5.92
CA TRP A 93 5.02 -8.96 4.80
C TRP A 93 6.21 -8.11 5.24
N GLY A 94 6.16 -7.45 6.41
CA GLY A 94 7.32 -6.77 6.98
C GLY A 94 8.48 -7.71 7.29
N VAL A 95 8.19 -8.89 7.86
CA VAL A 95 9.20 -9.94 8.12
C VAL A 95 9.84 -10.45 6.82
N TRP A 96 9.04 -10.60 5.76
CA TRP A 96 9.53 -11.00 4.44
C TRP A 96 10.62 -10.05 3.89
N HIS A 97 10.61 -8.78 4.27
CA HIS A 97 11.60 -7.79 3.84
C HIS A 97 12.88 -7.75 4.70
N LEU A 98 12.93 -8.42 5.85
CA LEU A 98 14.09 -8.36 6.74
C LEU A 98 15.42 -8.76 6.08
N PRO A 99 15.48 -9.74 5.16
CA PRO A 99 16.72 -10.04 4.45
C PRO A 99 17.28 -8.83 3.68
N LEU A 100 16.43 -7.95 3.15
CA LEU A 100 16.87 -6.77 2.42
C LEU A 100 17.62 -5.78 3.32
N PHE A 101 17.24 -5.66 4.60
CA PHE A 101 17.97 -4.83 5.58
C PHE A 101 19.41 -5.31 5.83
N LEU A 102 19.72 -6.56 5.49
CA LEU A 102 21.05 -7.14 5.64
C LEU A 102 21.90 -7.00 4.38
N ILE A 103 21.32 -6.53 3.26
CA ILE A 103 22.03 -6.31 1.99
C ILE A 103 22.58 -4.87 2.02
N PRO A 104 23.93 -4.69 2.03
CA PRO A 104 24.54 -3.37 1.98
C PRO A 104 24.03 -2.56 0.78
N ASP A 105 23.85 -1.26 0.98
CA ASP A 105 23.41 -0.29 -0.04
C ASP A 105 22.02 -0.55 -0.65
N SER A 106 21.26 -1.53 -0.16
CA SER A 106 19.85 -1.67 -0.53
C SER A 106 19.01 -0.52 0.01
N PHE A 107 17.88 -0.23 -0.63
CA PHE A 107 16.94 0.78 -0.18
C PHE A 107 16.53 0.56 1.29
N GLN A 108 16.19 -0.68 1.66
CA GLN A 108 15.74 -1.05 3.00
C GLN A 108 16.84 -0.87 4.05
N ALA A 109 18.10 -1.17 3.73
CA ALA A 109 19.22 -0.97 4.66
C ALA A 109 19.43 0.50 5.07
N THR A 110 18.89 1.46 4.28
CA THR A 110 18.94 2.90 4.62
C THR A 110 17.81 3.38 5.52
N LEU A 111 16.79 2.54 5.76
CA LEU A 111 15.57 2.95 6.47
C LEU A 111 15.60 2.59 7.96
N PRO A 112 14.98 3.40 8.83
CA PRO A 112 14.67 2.97 10.19
C PRO A 112 13.71 1.77 10.17
N LEU A 113 14.16 0.61 10.65
CA LEU A 113 13.37 -0.64 10.65
C LEU A 113 11.97 -0.46 11.29
N ALA A 114 11.90 0.24 12.42
CA ALA A 114 10.61 0.47 13.09
C ALA A 114 9.63 1.27 12.22
N GLY A 115 10.11 2.31 11.52
CA GLY A 115 9.27 3.11 10.62
C GLY A 115 8.84 2.31 9.39
N PHE A 116 9.73 1.46 8.85
CA PHE A 116 9.38 0.55 7.76
C PHE A 116 8.28 -0.44 8.17
N LEU A 117 8.40 -1.08 9.34
CA LEU A 117 7.38 -2.01 9.83
C LEU A 117 6.01 -1.33 10.07
N LEU A 118 6.02 -0.08 10.55
CA LEU A 118 4.78 0.71 10.68
C LEU A 118 4.16 1.03 9.32
N ALA A 119 4.99 1.39 8.34
CA ALA A 119 4.55 1.65 6.97
C ALA A 119 3.97 0.39 6.30
N THR A 120 4.60 -0.78 6.47
CA THR A 120 4.08 -2.04 5.91
C THR A 120 2.74 -2.45 6.53
N LEU A 121 2.55 -2.25 7.85
CA LEU A 121 1.27 -2.47 8.51
C LEU A 121 0.18 -1.53 7.98
N ALA A 122 0.47 -0.23 7.89
CA ALA A 122 -0.46 0.76 7.37
C ALA A 122 -0.82 0.47 5.90
N MET A 123 0.18 0.13 5.08
CA MET A 123 -0.03 -0.20 3.67
C MET A 123 -0.81 -1.50 3.49
N SER A 124 -0.65 -2.49 4.39
CA SER A 124 -1.48 -3.71 4.39
C SER A 124 -2.97 -3.40 4.61
N ILE A 125 -3.29 -2.42 5.47
CA ILE A 125 -4.67 -1.95 5.66
C ILE A 125 -5.20 -1.25 4.41
N ILE A 126 -4.41 -0.33 3.81
CA ILE A 126 -4.82 0.43 2.61
C ILE A 126 -5.05 -0.50 1.41
N THR A 127 -4.14 -1.46 1.20
CA THR A 127 -4.28 -2.46 0.13
C THR A 127 -5.49 -3.36 0.36
N THR A 128 -5.77 -3.76 1.61
CA THR A 128 -6.98 -4.53 1.96
C THR A 128 -8.25 -3.73 1.71
N TRP A 129 -8.26 -2.43 2.04
CA TRP A 129 -9.37 -1.53 1.76
C TRP A 129 -9.70 -1.46 0.26
N VAL A 130 -8.69 -1.28 -0.60
CA VAL A 130 -8.88 -1.30 -2.06
C VAL A 130 -9.31 -2.69 -2.55
N PHE A 131 -8.68 -3.76 -2.05
CA PHE A 131 -9.03 -5.13 -2.41
C PHE A 131 -10.51 -5.44 -2.14
N ASN A 132 -11.00 -5.05 -0.96
CA ASN A 132 -12.37 -5.35 -0.55
C ASN A 132 -13.41 -4.55 -1.37
N HIS A 133 -13.18 -3.25 -1.61
CA HIS A 133 -14.08 -2.43 -2.43
C HIS A 133 -14.05 -2.78 -3.93
N THR A 134 -12.98 -3.42 -4.40
CA THR A 134 -12.87 -3.88 -5.79
C THR A 134 -13.33 -5.33 -5.96
N HIS A 135 -14.04 -5.87 -4.97
CA HIS A 135 -14.51 -7.26 -4.91
C HIS A 135 -13.37 -8.28 -5.17
N GLY A 136 -12.24 -8.03 -4.53
CA GLY A 136 -11.05 -8.88 -4.54
C GLY A 136 -10.18 -8.76 -5.79
N SER A 137 -10.07 -7.57 -6.40
CA SER A 137 -9.20 -7.38 -7.58
C SER A 137 -7.73 -7.32 -7.17
N VAL A 138 -6.96 -8.35 -7.53
CA VAL A 138 -5.50 -8.38 -7.29
C VAL A 138 -4.79 -7.38 -8.21
N LEU A 139 -5.28 -7.22 -9.46
CA LEU A 139 -4.75 -6.24 -10.41
C LEU A 139 -4.76 -4.81 -9.84
N LEU A 140 -5.86 -4.38 -9.21
CA LEU A 140 -5.93 -3.03 -8.64
C LEU A 140 -4.98 -2.86 -7.45
N VAL A 141 -4.77 -3.91 -6.66
CA VAL A 141 -3.76 -3.87 -5.58
C VAL A 141 -2.35 -3.82 -6.17
N ALA A 142 -2.05 -4.56 -7.24
CA ALA A 142 -0.75 -4.48 -7.91
C ALA A 142 -0.48 -3.09 -8.49
N ILE A 143 -1.50 -2.44 -9.07
CA ILE A 143 -1.41 -1.04 -9.52
C ILE A 143 -1.13 -0.10 -8.32
N LEU A 144 -1.85 -0.26 -7.22
CA LEU A 144 -1.64 0.54 -6.00
C LEU A 144 -0.24 0.35 -5.43
N HIS A 145 0.25 -0.89 -5.35
CA HIS A 145 1.58 -1.22 -4.86
C HIS A 145 2.64 -0.57 -5.75
N ALA A 146 2.57 -0.78 -7.07
CA ALA A 146 3.47 -0.14 -8.03
C ALA A 146 3.43 1.40 -7.96
N ALA A 147 2.22 1.98 -7.88
CA ALA A 147 2.07 3.43 -7.74
C ALA A 147 2.68 3.95 -6.44
N THR A 148 2.62 3.16 -5.37
CA THR A 148 3.21 3.51 -4.08
C THR A 148 4.71 3.58 -4.16
N ASP A 149 5.35 2.54 -4.69
CA ASP A 149 6.81 2.47 -4.83
C ASP A 149 7.34 3.55 -5.78
N VAL A 150 6.70 3.73 -6.94
CA VAL A 150 7.03 4.80 -7.90
C VAL A 150 6.89 6.18 -7.26
N THR A 151 5.82 6.41 -6.50
CA THR A 151 5.60 7.69 -5.82
C THR A 151 6.66 7.93 -4.75
N ILE A 152 6.97 6.93 -3.92
CA ILE A 152 7.98 7.05 -2.86
C ILE A 152 9.35 7.35 -3.47
N ALA A 153 9.73 6.65 -4.54
CA ALA A 153 11.00 6.86 -5.24
C ALA A 153 11.07 8.26 -5.87
N PHE A 154 10.02 8.68 -6.57
CA PHE A 154 9.98 10.00 -7.21
C PHE A 154 9.96 11.14 -6.19
N THR A 155 9.13 11.04 -5.16
CA THR A 155 8.97 12.10 -4.15
C THR A 155 10.08 12.10 -3.11
N ASN A 156 10.88 11.04 -3.02
CA ASN A 156 11.96 10.89 -2.05
C ASN A 156 11.50 10.99 -0.58
N VAL A 157 10.22 10.76 -0.28
CA VAL A 157 9.66 10.95 1.06
C VAL A 157 10.18 9.94 2.09
N MET A 158 10.72 8.79 1.63
CA MET A 158 11.30 7.78 2.53
C MET A 158 12.83 7.79 2.59
N SER A 159 13.52 8.39 1.60
CA SER A 159 15.00 8.41 1.54
C SER A 159 15.60 9.80 1.64
N GLY A 160 14.77 10.84 1.71
CA GLY A 160 15.19 12.21 1.97
C GLY A 160 15.58 12.42 3.44
N ALA A 161 15.12 13.52 4.02
CA ALA A 161 15.45 13.84 5.41
C ALA A 161 14.76 12.88 6.40
N PRO A 162 15.43 12.50 7.52
CA PRO A 162 14.82 11.65 8.55
C PRO A 162 13.50 12.21 9.11
N THR A 163 13.38 13.54 9.24
CA THR A 163 12.14 14.19 9.66
C THR A 163 11.01 13.97 8.65
N LEU A 164 11.29 14.08 7.35
CA LEU A 164 10.30 13.84 6.29
C LEU A 164 9.85 12.38 6.28
N PHE A 165 10.78 11.43 6.46
CA PHE A 165 10.47 10.00 6.60
C PHE A 165 9.44 9.77 7.71
N TRP A 166 9.67 10.28 8.92
CA TRP A 166 8.76 10.07 10.04
C TRP A 166 7.42 10.79 9.88
N ILE A 167 7.40 11.97 9.25
CA ILE A 167 6.15 12.66 8.90
C ILE A 167 5.35 11.79 7.91
N PHE A 168 5.99 11.24 6.87
CA PHE A 168 5.32 10.39 5.89
C PHE A 168 4.74 9.12 6.52
N VAL A 169 5.53 8.41 7.34
CA VAL A 169 5.06 7.24 8.10
C VAL A 169 3.86 7.61 8.98
N GLY A 170 3.93 8.74 9.70
CA GLY A 170 2.84 9.23 10.54
C GLY A 170 1.57 9.54 9.74
N VAL A 171 1.69 10.21 8.59
CA VAL A 171 0.57 10.52 7.68
C VAL A 171 -0.06 9.23 7.13
N GLN A 172 0.76 8.26 6.74
CA GLN A 172 0.28 6.97 6.24
C GLN A 172 -0.46 6.17 7.34
N CYS A 173 0.09 6.11 8.54
CA CYS A 173 -0.56 5.48 9.69
C CYS A 173 -1.87 6.19 10.07
N ALA A 174 -1.89 7.52 10.06
CA ALA A 174 -3.10 8.31 10.34
C ALA A 174 -4.19 8.04 9.30
N PHE A 175 -3.83 7.94 8.02
CA PHE A 175 -4.76 7.58 6.96
C PHE A 175 -5.30 6.15 7.13
N ALA A 176 -4.43 5.18 7.44
CA ALA A 176 -4.87 3.81 7.72
C ALA A 176 -5.83 3.76 8.93
N ALA A 177 -5.54 4.50 10.01
CA ALA A 177 -6.43 4.62 11.16
C ALA A 177 -7.78 5.26 10.79
N LEU A 178 -7.76 6.30 9.95
CA LEU A 178 -8.97 6.94 9.43
C LEU A 178 -9.82 5.95 8.61
N LEU A 179 -9.20 5.10 7.80
CA LEU A 179 -9.91 4.03 7.08
C LEU A 179 -10.56 3.05 8.06
N VAL A 180 -9.86 2.62 9.10
CA VAL A 180 -10.43 1.72 10.13
C VAL A 180 -11.63 2.36 10.82
N ILE A 181 -11.54 3.65 11.18
CA ILE A 181 -12.62 4.38 11.85
C ILE A 181 -13.84 4.56 10.92
N THR A 182 -13.60 4.91 9.65
CA THR A 182 -14.67 5.28 8.71
C THR A 182 -15.30 4.09 7.98
N GLN A 183 -14.55 3.00 7.79
CA GLN A 183 -15.00 1.80 7.05
C GLN A 183 -15.31 0.61 7.96
N GLY A 184 -14.97 0.71 9.25
CA GLY A 184 -15.14 -0.36 10.23
C GLY A 184 -14.08 -1.45 10.12
N SER A 185 -13.67 -2.00 11.26
CA SER A 185 -12.62 -3.01 11.36
C SER A 185 -13.01 -4.39 10.80
N ALA A 186 -14.31 -4.70 10.75
CA ALA A 186 -14.82 -5.99 10.30
C ALA A 186 -14.55 -6.25 8.82
N HIS A 187 -14.84 -5.25 7.97
CA HIS A 187 -14.80 -5.41 6.52
C HIS A 187 -13.86 -4.44 5.81
N LEU A 188 -13.46 -3.32 6.43
CA LEU A 188 -12.75 -2.24 5.73
C LEU A 188 -13.43 -1.88 4.38
N ALA A 189 -14.76 -1.97 4.34
CA ALA A 189 -15.58 -1.69 3.18
C ALA A 189 -16.97 -1.24 3.62
N ARG A 190 -17.64 -0.42 2.79
CA ARG A 190 -19.04 -0.07 3.03
C ARG A 190 -19.93 -1.27 2.72
N ASN A 191 -20.99 -1.46 3.50
CA ASN A 191 -21.92 -2.60 3.36
C ASN A 191 -22.48 -2.79 1.93
N ALA A 192 -22.57 -1.71 1.14
CA ALA A 192 -23.02 -1.76 -0.26
C ALA A 192 -22.09 -2.60 -1.17
N ASP A 193 -20.80 -2.70 -0.84
CA ASP A 193 -19.79 -3.41 -1.64
C ASP A 193 -19.66 -4.91 -1.27
N LEU A 194 -20.34 -5.34 -0.20
CA LEU A 194 -20.41 -6.74 0.23
C LEU A 194 -21.46 -7.54 -0.54
N ASN A 195 -22.35 -6.87 -1.29
CA ASN A 195 -23.30 -7.55 -2.18
C ASN A 195 -22.55 -8.13 -3.38
N GLY A 196 -22.36 -9.46 -3.38
CA GLY A 196 -21.67 -10.21 -4.44
C GLY A 196 -20.28 -10.75 -4.07
N THR A 197 -19.83 -10.56 -2.83
CA THR A 197 -18.75 -11.39 -2.26
C THR A 197 -19.36 -12.69 -1.79
N VAL A 198 -19.15 -13.76 -2.57
CA VAL A 198 -19.46 -15.15 -2.18
C VAL A 198 -18.98 -15.36 -0.74
N THR A 199 -19.92 -15.59 0.16
CA THR A 199 -19.65 -15.95 1.55
C THR A 199 -19.17 -17.40 1.61
N PRO A 200 -18.36 -17.80 2.61
CA PRO A 200 -17.90 -19.20 2.74
C PRO A 200 -19.02 -20.24 2.84
N THR A 201 -20.27 -19.82 2.99
CA THR A 201 -21.48 -20.66 3.01
C THR A 201 -22.01 -21.07 1.63
N ASP A 202 -21.38 -20.60 0.55
CA ASP A 202 -21.82 -20.88 -0.82
C ASP A 202 -20.95 -21.95 -1.53
N LEU A 203 -20.22 -22.77 -0.77
CA LEU A 203 -19.55 -24.00 -1.21
C LEU A 203 -20.31 -25.23 -0.69
#